data_AF-A0A518XCI5-F1
#
_entry.id   AF-A0A518XCI5-F1
#
_cell.length_a   1.000
_cell.length_b   1.000
_cell.length_c   1.000
_cell.angle_alpha   90.00
_cell.angle_beta   90.00
_cell.angle_gamma   90.00
#
_symmetry.space_group_name_H-M   'P 1'
#
loop_
_entity.id
_entity.type
_entity.pdbx_description
1 polymer ?
#
loop_
_entity_poly.entity_id
_entity_poly.type
_entity_poly.pdbx_seq_one_letter_code
_entity_poly.pdbx_strand_id
1 'polypeptide(L)'
;MFGFLKKRPAATAAQAAELDRQAEGLLDTIVQLEQQLARDPQAAEAQKALMLAYNRALPVFARSLRYRQEMDALFVKIDALRNTIRTSVQGGQTG
;
A
#
# COMPACT_ATOMS: atom_id res chain seq x y z
N MET A 1 3.62 -20.33 -40.66
CA MET A 1 3.87 -20.67 -39.24
C MET A 1 5.22 -20.11 -38.83
N PHE A 2 5.29 -18.98 -38.12
CA PHE A 2 6.51 -18.56 -37.41
C PHE A 2 6.11 -17.93 -36.08
N GLY A 3 6.77 -18.43 -35.02
CA GLY A 3 6.35 -18.31 -33.64
C GLY A 3 6.52 -16.92 -33.05
N PHE A 4 5.51 -16.51 -32.29
CA PHE A 4 5.49 -15.33 -31.46
C PHE A 4 6.46 -15.50 -30.28
N LEU A 5 7.73 -15.16 -30.45
CA LEU A 5 8.59 -14.83 -29.30
C LEU A 5 8.11 -13.49 -28.73
N LYS A 6 7.16 -13.57 -27.80
CA LYS A 6 6.70 -12.47 -26.96
C LYS A 6 7.84 -12.07 -26.02
N LYS A 7 8.81 -11.29 -26.52
CA LYS A 7 9.77 -10.55 -25.71
C LYS A 7 8.96 -9.73 -24.72
N ARG A 8 8.99 -10.11 -23.45
CA ARG A 8 8.51 -9.28 -22.35
C ARG A 8 9.38 -8.01 -22.38
N PRO A 9 8.83 -6.81 -22.59
CA PRO A 9 9.65 -5.62 -22.50
C PRO A 9 10.23 -5.59 -21.07
N ALA A 10 11.55 -5.56 -20.96
CA ALA A 10 12.17 -5.04 -19.76
C ALA A 10 11.55 -3.65 -19.53
N ALA A 11 11.02 -3.40 -18.34
CA ALA A 11 10.41 -2.11 -18.02
C ALA A 11 11.40 -1.01 -18.42
N THR A 12 11.00 -0.17 -19.39
CA THR A 12 11.85 0.93 -19.85
C THR A 12 12.12 1.88 -18.70
N ALA A 13 13.24 2.59 -18.70
CA ALA A 13 13.60 3.53 -17.64
C ALA A 13 12.47 4.54 -17.32
N ALA A 14 11.70 4.95 -18.33
CA ALA A 14 10.50 5.77 -18.17
C ALA A 14 9.38 5.10 -17.34
N GLN A 15 9.18 3.78 -17.52
CA GLN A 15 8.20 2.99 -16.80
C GLN A 15 8.62 2.78 -15.33
N ALA A 16 9.92 2.60 -15.07
CA ALA A 16 10.46 2.57 -13.72
C ALA A 16 10.27 3.91 -13.00
N ALA A 17 10.57 5.03 -13.67
CA ALA A 17 10.38 6.37 -13.10
C ALA A 17 8.90 6.69 -12.80
N GLU A 18 7.97 6.24 -13.64
CA GLU A 18 6.53 6.38 -13.41
C GLU A 18 6.05 5.52 -12.21
N LEU A 19 6.59 4.31 -12.07
CA LEU A 19 6.31 3.47 -10.89
C LEU A 19 6.86 4.11 -9.62
N ASP A 20 8.04 4.71 -9.67
CA ASP A 20 8.65 5.40 -8.54
C ASP A 20 7.82 6.63 -8.13
N ARG A 21 7.34 7.43 -9.08
CA ARG A 21 6.43 8.56 -8.80
C ARG A 21 5.10 8.10 -8.20
N GLN A 22 4.51 7.03 -8.74
CA GLN A 22 3.28 6.47 -8.18
C GLN A 22 3.50 5.94 -6.76
N ALA A 23 4.63 5.28 -6.51
CA ALA A 23 4.96 4.79 -5.17
C ALA A 23 5.13 5.95 -4.18
N GLU A 24 5.79 7.03 -4.60
CA GLU A 24 6.00 8.23 -3.78
C GLU A 24 4.67 8.92 -3.42
N GLY A 25 3.75 9.07 -4.38
CA GLY A 25 2.42 9.62 -4.12
C GLY A 25 1.55 8.74 -3.20
N LEU A 26 1.69 7.41 -3.31
CA LEU A 26 1.04 6.46 -2.41
C LEU A 26 1.63 6.53 -1.00
N LEU A 27 2.96 6.67 -0.88
CA LEU A 27 3.64 6.89 0.40
C LEU A 27 3.16 8.16 1.09
N ASP A 28 3.08 9.28 0.37
CA ASP A 28 2.59 10.53 0.94
C ASP A 28 1.16 10.37 1.47
N THR A 29 0.27 9.74 0.68
CA THR A 29 -1.10 9.44 1.10
C THR A 29 -1.14 8.55 2.36
N ILE A 30 -0.30 7.51 2.40
CA ILE A 30 -0.16 6.62 3.56
C ILE A 30 0.26 7.42 4.79
N VAL A 31 1.29 8.27 4.67
CA VAL A 31 1.82 9.08 5.78
C VAL A 31 0.76 10.05 6.30
N GLN A 32 -0.01 10.70 5.42
CA GLN A 32 -1.12 11.58 5.82
C GLN A 32 -2.18 10.83 6.63
N LEU A 33 -2.56 9.63 6.17
CA LEU A 33 -3.55 8.79 6.84
C LEU A 33 -3.01 8.21 8.16
N GLU A 34 -1.74 7.83 8.21
CA GLU A 34 -1.06 7.42 9.45
C GLU A 34 -1.03 8.56 10.48
N GLN A 35 -0.73 9.79 10.06
CA GLN A 35 -0.78 10.96 10.94
C GLN A 35 -2.20 11.26 11.44
N GLN A 36 -3.21 11.06 10.59
CA GLN A 36 -4.60 11.19 10.98
C GLN A 36 -4.98 10.13 12.03
N LEU A 37 -4.55 8.88 11.86
CA LEU A 37 -4.78 7.81 12.83
C LEU A 37 -3.94 7.96 14.10
N ALA A 38 -2.78 8.61 14.04
CA ALA A 38 -2.02 8.96 15.24
C ALA A 38 -2.77 9.98 16.11
N ARG A 39 -3.61 10.83 15.51
CA ARG A 39 -4.49 11.77 16.21
C ARG A 39 -5.79 11.12 16.67
N ASP A 40 -6.41 10.31 15.82
CA ASP A 40 -7.64 9.58 16.11
C ASP A 40 -7.52 8.11 15.70
N PRO A 41 -6.99 7.24 16.57
CA PRO A 41 -6.72 5.84 16.22
C PRO A 41 -8.00 5.01 16.02
N GLN A 42 -9.16 5.54 16.41
CA GLN A 42 -10.47 4.89 16.22
C GLN A 42 -11.24 5.40 14.99
N ALA A 43 -10.65 6.28 14.18
CA ALA A 43 -11.26 6.77 12.94
C ALA A 43 -11.43 5.62 11.92
N ALA A 44 -12.56 4.92 11.96
CA ALA A 44 -12.84 3.77 11.09
C ALA A 44 -12.75 4.12 9.59
N GLU A 45 -13.12 5.34 9.20
CA GLU A 45 -12.95 5.87 7.84
C GLU A 45 -11.47 5.97 7.45
N ALA A 46 -10.64 6.58 8.29
CA ALA A 46 -9.20 6.72 8.04
C ALA A 46 -8.48 5.36 8.06
N GLN A 47 -8.89 4.44 8.95
CA GLN A 47 -8.39 3.07 8.97
C GLN A 47 -8.67 2.33 7.65
N LYS A 48 -9.91 2.42 7.14
CA LYS A 48 -10.29 1.82 5.85
C LYS A 48 -9.55 2.45 4.69
N ALA A 49 -9.45 3.78 4.67
CA ALA A 49 -8.72 4.52 3.66
C ALA A 49 -7.23 4.12 3.63
N LEU A 50 -6.60 3.98 4.81
CA LEU A 50 -5.22 3.55 4.93
C LEU A 50 -5.02 2.11 4.43
N MET A 51 -5.94 1.21 4.78
CA MET A 51 -5.91 -0.16 4.25
C MET A 51 -6.01 -0.21 2.73
N LEU A 52 -6.83 0.65 2.12
CA LEU A 52 -6.97 0.73 0.67
C LEU A 52 -5.70 1.31 0.01
N ALA A 53 -5.11 2.36 0.61
CA ALA A 53 -3.86 2.95 0.14
C ALA A 53 -2.72 1.92 0.16
N TYR A 54 -2.62 1.14 1.24
CA TYR A 54 -1.67 0.02 1.33
C TYR A 54 -1.88 -1.03 0.24
N ASN A 55 -3.13 -1.48 0.00
CA ASN A 55 -3.42 -2.45 -1.06
C ASN A 55 -3.04 -1.93 -2.46
N ARG A 56 -3.17 -0.62 -2.70
CA ARG A 56 -2.74 0.03 -3.94
C ARG A 56 -1.22 0.16 -4.05
N ALA A 57 -0.53 0.36 -2.92
CA ALA A 57 0.93 0.45 -2.86
C ALA A 57 1.62 -0.89 -3.14
N LEU A 58 1.09 -2.01 -2.64
CA LEU A 58 1.69 -3.34 -2.81
C LEU A 58 2.11 -3.70 -4.26
N PRO A 59 1.23 -3.64 -5.28
CA PRO A 59 1.61 -3.98 -6.64
C PRO A 59 2.58 -2.97 -7.28
N VAL A 60 2.55 -1.71 -6.86
CA VAL A 60 3.47 -0.66 -7.35
C VAL A 60 4.86 -0.87 -6.78
N PHE A 61 4.95 -1.15 -5.48
CA PHE A 61 6.22 -1.34 -4.76
C PHE A 61 6.87 -2.66 -5.17
N ALA A 62 6.09 -3.71 -5.42
CA ALA A 62 6.61 -4.98 -5.94
C ALA A 62 7.30 -4.85 -7.31
N ARG A 63 6.87 -3.86 -8.10
CA ARG A 63 7.41 -3.55 -9.44
C ARG A 63 8.54 -2.52 -9.41
N SER A 64 8.58 -1.64 -8.42
CA SER A 64 9.70 -0.71 -8.24
C SER A 64 10.86 -1.38 -7.49
N LEU A 65 12.04 -1.36 -8.09
CA LEU A 65 13.25 -1.88 -7.45
C LEU A 65 13.65 -1.09 -6.20
N ARG A 66 13.32 0.20 -6.15
CA ARG A 66 13.65 1.10 -5.03
C ARG A 66 12.74 0.85 -3.84
N TYR A 67 11.44 0.70 -4.09
CA TYR A 67 10.43 0.55 -3.04
C TYR A 67 10.17 -0.91 -2.64
N ARG A 68 10.75 -1.89 -3.33
CA ARG A 68 10.63 -3.30 -2.96
C ARG A 68 11.16 -3.60 -1.56
N GLN A 69 12.23 -2.92 -1.12
CA GLN A 69 12.80 -3.07 0.24
C GLN A 69 11.82 -2.58 1.33
N GLU A 70 11.02 -1.57 1.02
CA GLU A 70 10.03 -1.00 1.94
C GLU A 70 8.78 -1.89 2.09
N MET A 71 8.63 -2.93 1.25
CA MET A 71 7.46 -3.81 1.29
C MET A 71 7.33 -4.55 2.63
N ASP A 72 8.44 -5.05 3.19
CA ASP A 72 8.42 -5.74 4.49
C ASP A 72 7.90 -4.82 5.59
N ALA A 73 8.38 -3.59 5.65
CA ALA A 73 7.89 -2.57 6.59
C ALA A 73 6.40 -2.26 6.35
N LEU A 74 5.98 -2.19 5.08
CA LEU A 74 4.59 -1.98 4.71
C LEU A 74 3.68 -3.11 5.22
N PHE A 75 4.09 -4.37 5.11
CA PHE A 75 3.32 -5.51 5.58
C PHE A 75 3.10 -5.48 7.09
N VAL A 76 4.13 -5.13 7.86
CA VAL A 76 4.01 -4.98 9.32
C VAL A 76 3.00 -3.89 9.67
N LYS A 77 3.03 -2.75 8.98
CA LYS A 77 2.07 -1.66 9.18
C LYS A 77 0.64 -2.07 8.81
N ILE A 78 0.45 -2.83 7.72
CA ILE A 78 -0.85 -3.37 7.32
C ILE A 78 -1.40 -4.32 8.38
N ASP A 79 -0.56 -5.20 8.94
CA ASP A 79 -0.97 -6.14 9.97
C ASP A 79 -1.35 -5.44 11.27
N ALA A 80 -0.54 -4.47 11.70
CA ALA A 80 -0.84 -3.63 12.87
C ALA A 80 -2.16 -2.87 12.70
N LEU A 81 -2.40 -2.29 11.53
CA LEU A 81 -3.66 -1.63 11.20
C LEU A 81 -4.85 -2.62 11.21
N ARG A 82 -4.68 -3.81 10.63
CA ARG A 82 -5.71 -4.87 10.65
C ARG A 82 -6.06 -5.28 12.07
N ASN A 83 -5.05 -5.44 12.94
CA ASN A 83 -5.26 -5.79 14.34
C ASN A 83 -6.03 -4.69 15.08
N THR A 84 -5.73 -3.43 14.76
CA THR A 84 -6.45 -2.27 15.28
C THR A 84 -7.92 -2.25 14.82
N ILE A 85 -8.17 -2.41 13.51
CA ILE A 85 -9.52 -2.51 12.93
C ILE A 85 -10.31 -3.66 13.58
N ARG A 86 -9.67 -4.84 13.73
CA ARG A 86 -10.30 -6.01 14.34
C ARG A 86 -10.69 -5.75 15.79
N THR A 87 -9.83 -5.10 16.55
CA THR A 87 -10.09 -4.74 17.96
C THR A 87 -11.22 -3.72 18.05
N SER A 88 -11.22 -2.68 17.21
CA SER A 88 -12.29 -1.67 17.16
C SER A 88 -13.65 -2.28 16.79
N VAL A 89 -13.69 -3.23 15.84
CA VAL A 89 -14.94 -3.92 15.44
C VAL A 89 -15.46 -4.85 16.54
N GLN A 90 -14.58 -5.44 17.35
CA GLN A 90 -14.97 -6.32 18.47
C GLN A 90 -15.51 -5.56 19.69
N GLY A 91 -15.26 -4.26 19.82
CA GLY A 91 -15.84 -3.42 20.87
C GLY A 91 -17.26 -2.88 20.60
N GLY A 92 -17.81 -3.12 19.40
CA GLY A 92 -19.09 -2.54 18.94
C GLY A 92 -20.23 -3.53 18.70
N GLN A 93 -20.09 -4.80 19.05
CA GLN A 93 -21.14 -5.82 18.90
C GLN A 93 -21.46 -6.48 20.25
N THR A 94 -21.93 -5.68 21.20
CA THR A 94 -22.79 -6.14 22.30
C THR A 94 -23.89 -5.11 22.45
N GLY A 95 -25.01 -5.35 21.77
CA GLY A 95 -26.23 -4.55 21.82
C GLY A 95 -27.37 -5.36 21.24
#